data_AF-A0A6S4FT48-F1
#
_entry.id   AF-A0A6S4FT48-F1
#
_cell.length_a   1.000
_cell.length_b   1.000
_cell.length_c   1.000
_cell.angle_alpha   90.00
_cell.angle_beta   90.00
_cell.angle_gamma   90.00
#
_symmetry.space_group_name_H-M   'P 1'
#
loop_
_entity.id
_entity.type
_entity.pdbx_description
1 polymer ?
#
loop_
_entity_poly.entity_id
_entity_poly.type
_entity_poly.pdbx_seq_one_letter_code
_entity_poly.pdbx_strand_id
1 'polypeptide(L)' 'PGPLLCWARLAIHDTQVGNHVVPAGTTAMVNMWAITHDEGVWPEANQFKPERFLEEDVNIMGSNLKLAPFGAGRR' A
#
# COMPACT_ATOMS: atom_id res chain seq x y z
N PRO A 1 -16.12 2.63 8.21
CA PRO A 1 -15.40 3.09 6.99
C PRO A 1 -14.01 3.60 7.37
N GLY A 2 -12.99 2.72 7.32
CA GLY A 2 -11.61 3.11 7.60
C GLY A 2 -11.08 4.03 6.49
N PRO A 3 -10.09 4.90 6.78
CA PRO A 3 -9.52 5.79 5.78
C PRO A 3 -9.04 4.98 4.58
N LEU A 4 -9.42 5.41 3.38
CA LEU A 4 -9.23 4.71 2.10
C LEU A 4 -7.75 4.37 1.76
N LEU A 5 -6.80 4.81 2.59
CA LEU A 5 -5.36 4.73 2.35
C LEU A 5 -4.57 4.08 3.50
N CYS A 6 -5.24 3.48 4.49
CA CYS A 6 -4.57 2.71 5.55
C CYS A 6 -5.31 1.41 5.81
N TRP A 7 -4.68 0.27 5.48
CA TRP A 7 -5.21 -1.05 5.82
C TRP A 7 -4.51 -1.60 7.04
N ALA A 8 -5.29 -1.87 8.08
CA ALA A 8 -4.83 -2.60 9.24
C ALA A 8 -5.00 -4.12 9.05
N ARG A 9 -4.07 -4.89 9.60
CA ARG A 9 -4.15 -6.35 9.77
C ARG A 9 -3.66 -6.71 11.16
N LEU A 10 -4.39 -7.61 11.82
CA LEU A 10 -3.98 -8.20 13.08
C LEU A 10 -3.19 -9.49 12.80
N ALA A 11 -1.97 -9.58 13.32
CA ALA A 11 -1.20 -10.81 13.31
C ALA A 11 -1.87 -11.81 14.27
N ILE A 12 -2.40 -12.92 13.75
CA ILE A 12 -3.03 -13.98 14.57
C ILE A 12 -2.03 -15.02 15.09
N HIS A 13 -0.80 -15.00 14.57
CA HIS A 13 0.34 -15.81 14.99
C HIS A 13 1.62 -15.00 14.82
N ASP A 14 2.67 -15.39 15.55
CA ASP A 14 4.01 -14.85 15.34
C ASP A 14 4.44 -15.13 13.90
N THR A 15 4.82 -14.09 13.16
CA THR A 15 5.17 -14.19 11.75
C THR A 15 6.42 -13.38 11.44
N GLN A 16 7.03 -13.65 10.28
CA GLN A 16 8.22 -12.94 9.83
C GLN A 16 7.91 -12.09 8.60
N VAL A 17 8.26 -10.81 8.67
CA VAL A 17 8.14 -9.85 7.55
C VAL A 17 9.53 -9.33 7.22
N GLY A 18 10.08 -9.80 6.10
CA GLY A 18 11.49 -9.55 5.74
C GLY A 18 12.41 -10.12 6.82
N ASN A 19 13.20 -9.25 7.45
CA ASN A 19 14.14 -9.61 8.52
C ASN A 19 13.59 -9.37 9.94
N HIS A 20 12.30 -9.04 10.07
CA HIS A 20 11.68 -8.69 11.34
C HIS A 20 10.65 -9.73 11.78
N VAL A 21 10.65 -10.06 13.07
CA VAL A 21 9.60 -10.86 13.70
C VAL A 21 8.46 -9.94 14.14
N VAL A 22 7.23 -10.28 13.74
CA VAL A 22 5.98 -9.62 14.12
C VAL A 22 5.22 -10.56 15.05
N PRO A 23 5.16 -10.28 16.35
CA PRO A 23 4.43 -11.12 17.31
C PRO A 23 2.92 -11.13 17.07
N ALA A 24 2.27 -12.22 17.47
CA ALA A 24 0.83 -12.35 17.54
C ALA A 24 0.22 -11.21 18.38
N GLY A 25 -0.92 -10.69 17.95
CA GLY A 25 -1.58 -9.53 18.56
C GLY A 25 -1.09 -8.18 18.02
N THR A 26 -0.01 -8.14 17.24
CA THR A 26 0.46 -6.89 16.61
C THR A 26 -0.53 -6.44 15.52
N THR A 27 -0.95 -5.18 15.57
CA THR A 27 -1.67 -4.55 14.45
C THR A 27 -0.67 -3.89 13.50
N ALA A 28 -0.51 -4.45 12.32
CA ALA A 28 0.29 -3.87 11.25
C ALA A 28 -0.59 -2.98 10.38
N MET A 29 -0.08 -1.82 9.95
CA MET A 29 -0.78 -0.90 9.04
C MET A 29 0.05 -0.66 7.79
N VAL A 30 -0.57 -0.79 6.62
CA VAL A 30 0.03 -0.38 5.35
C VAL A 30 -0.21 1.10 5.16
N ASN A 31 0.86 1.89 5.04
CA ASN A 31 0.80 3.33 4.79
C ASN A 31 0.75 3.60 3.29
N MET A 32 -0.45 3.55 2.70
CA MET A 32 -0.60 3.78 1.26
C MET A 32 -0.24 5.22 0.89
N TRP A 33 -0.50 6.19 1.77
CA TRP A 33 -0.15 7.59 1.53
C TRP A 33 1.36 7.75 1.28
N ALA A 34 2.21 7.14 2.11
CA ALA A 34 3.67 7.21 1.93
C ALA A 34 4.10 6.60 0.59
N ILE A 35 3.54 5.45 0.21
CA ILE A 35 3.87 4.79 -1.06
C ILE A 35 3.43 5.64 -2.27
N THR A 36 2.25 6.28 -2.22
CA THR A 36 1.79 7.12 -3.34
C THR A 36 2.47 8.48 -3.40
N HIS A 37 3.22 8.88 -2.36
CA HIS A 37 3.99 10.13 -2.28
C HIS A 37 5.51 9.91 -2.32
N ASP A 38 5.96 8.69 -2.62
CA ASP A 38 7.38 8.37 -2.80
C ASP A 38 7.82 8.76 -4.22
N GLU A 39 8.73 9.74 -4.36
CA GLU A 39 9.25 10.19 -5.66
C GLU A 39 10.09 9.13 -6.40
N GLY A 40 10.62 8.14 -5.68
CA GLY A 40 11.29 6.97 -6.28
C GLY A 40 10.33 6.00 -6.95
N VAL A 41 9.04 6.07 -6.60
CA VAL A 41 7.96 5.25 -7.20
C VAL A 41 7.13 6.07 -8.19
N TRP A 42 6.83 7.32 -7.82
CA TRP A 42 5.97 8.25 -8.54
C TRP A 42 6.72 9.56 -8.81
N PRO A 43 7.27 9.78 -10.02
CA PRO A 43 7.87 11.06 -10.35
C PRO A 43 6.89 12.21 -10.11
N GLU A 44 7.37 13.31 -9.54
CA GLU A 44 6.53 14.47 -9.18
C GLU A 44 5.32 14.04 -8.31
N ALA A 45 5.56 13.22 -7.27
CA ALA A 45 4.51 12.54 -6.49
C ALA A 45 3.49 13.48 -5.84
N ASN A 46 3.92 14.71 -5.54
CA ASN A 46 3.08 15.74 -4.92
C ASN A 46 2.21 16.51 -5.93
N GLN A 47 2.40 16.31 -7.24
CA GLN A 47 1.60 16.96 -8.27
C GLN A 47 0.39 16.11 -8.68
N PHE A 48 -0.78 16.75 -8.78
CA PHE A 48 -1.94 16.14 -9.40
C PHE A 48 -1.76 16.08 -10.93
N LYS A 49 -1.30 14.92 -11.42
CA LYS A 49 -0.99 14.67 -12.84
C LYS A 49 -1.68 13.38 -13.30
N PRO A 50 -2.99 13.41 -13.60
CA PRO A 50 -3.76 12.23 -14.01
C PRO A 50 -3.25 11.59 -15.31
N GLU A 51 -2.56 12.35 -16.15
CA GLU A 51 -1.99 11.90 -17.43
C GLU A 51 -1.01 10.74 -17.26
N ARG A 52 -0.36 10.62 -16.09
CA ARG A 52 0.57 9.51 -15.79
C ARG A 52 -0.08 8.12 -15.88
N PHE A 53 -1.40 8.04 -15.66
CA PHE A 53 -2.15 6.79 -15.76
C PHE A 53 -2.56 6.43 -17.21
N LEU A 54 -2.33 7.34 -18.15
CA LEU A 54 -2.47 7.09 -19.58
C LEU A 54 -1.14 6.65 -20.20
N GLU A 55 -0.02 7.14 -19.65
CA GLU A 55 1.34 6.85 -20.10
C GLU A 55 1.86 5.50 -19.57
N GLU A 56 1.45 5.12 -18.35
CA GLU A 56 1.84 3.86 -17.72
C GLU A 56 0.62 2.98 -17.42
N ASP A 57 0.72 1.69 -17.70
CA ASP A 57 -0.30 0.71 -17.29
C ASP A 57 -0.15 0.39 -15.79
N VAL A 58 -0.88 1.15 -14.97
CA VAL A 58 -0.92 0.99 -13.52
C VAL A 58 -2.15 0.17 -13.13
N ASN A 59 -1.95 -1.10 -12.82
CA ASN A 59 -3.04 -1.96 -12.37
C ASN A 59 -3.52 -1.59 -10.95
N ILE A 60 -4.74 -1.06 -10.84
CA ILE A 60 -5.38 -0.63 -9.58
C ILE A 60 -6.06 -1.76 -8.80
N MET A 61 -6.13 -2.97 -9.35
CA MET A 61 -6.86 -4.11 -8.77
C MET A 61 -6.07 -4.84 -7.66
N GLY A 62 -5.03 -4.21 -7.12
CA GLY A 62 -4.24 -4.72 -5.99
C GLY A 62 -3.16 -5.73 -6.37
N SER A 63 -2.92 -5.98 -7.67
CA SER A 63 -1.76 -6.75 -8.15
C SER A 63 -0.48 -5.90 -8.16
N ASN A 64 -0.61 -4.58 -8.31
CA ASN A 64 0.50 -3.64 -8.23
C ASN A 64 0.42 -2.87 -6.90
N LEU A 65 1.36 -3.11 -5.99
CA LEU A 65 1.40 -2.46 -4.68
C LEU A 65 1.86 -0.99 -4.74
N LYS A 66 2.32 -0.49 -5.89
CA LYS A 66 2.57 0.94 -6.10
C LYS A 66 1.29 1.78 -5.96
N LEU A 67 0.14 1.19 -6.29
CA LEU A 67 -1.18 1.80 -6.14
C LEU A 67 -2.24 0.73 -5.96
N ALA A 68 -2.79 0.61 -4.76
CA ALA A 68 -3.83 -0.37 -4.46
C ALA A 68 -5.01 0.26 -3.72
N PRO A 69 -5.71 1.28 -4.23
CA PRO A 69 -6.71 2.07 -3.49
C PRO A 69 -7.85 1.24 -2.86
N PHE A 70 -8.10 0.04 -3.37
CA PHE A 70 -9.12 -0.89 -2.87
C PHE A 70 -8.55 -2.00 -1.96
N GLY A 71 -7.29 -1.86 -1.56
CA GLY A 71 -6.53 -2.91 -0.90
C GLY A 71 -6.05 -3.99 -1.85
N ALA A 72 -5.30 -4.93 -1.30
CA ALA A 72 -4.79 -6.11 -1.99
C ALA A 72 -4.95 -7.35 -1.11
N GLY A 73 -5.06 -8.52 -1.74
CA GLY A 73 -5.15 -9.80 -1.05
C GLY A 73 -6.41 -9.97 -0.19
N ARG A 74 -6.36 -10.96 0.70
CA ARG A 74 -7.49 -11.31 1.60
C ARG A 74 -7.58 -10.31 2.75
N ARG A 75 -8.82 -10.07 3.21
CA ARG A 75 -9.13 -9.22 4.37
C ARG A 75 -9.52 -10.08 5.55
#